data_AF-A0A960ZP94-F1
#
_entry.id   AF-A0A960ZP94-F1
#
_cell.length_a   1.000
_cell.length_b   1.000
_cell.length_c   1.000
_cell.angle_alpha   90.00
_cell.angle_beta   90.00
_cell.angle_gamma   90.00
#
_symmetry.space_group_name_H-M   'P 1'
#
loop_
_entity.id
_entity.type
_entity.pdbx_description
1 polymer ?
#
loop_
_entity_poly.entity_id
_entity_poly.type
_entity_poly.pdbx_seq_one_letter_code
_entity_poly.pdbx_strand_id
1 'polypeptide(L)' 'EVLFSNHIPPQAAINEAIEIAKRFGTEESPRFVNGVLDRILKG' A
#
# COMPACT_ATOMS: atom_id res chain seq x y z
N GLU A 1 -2.17 -0.69 9.19
CA GLU A 1 -1.55 0.59 9.62
C GLU A 1 -2.21 1.82 9.01
N VAL A 2 -2.41 1.87 7.69
CA VAL A 2 -2.95 3.03 6.95
C VAL A 2 -4.18 3.72 7.60
N LEU A 3 -5.08 2.97 8.24
CA LEU A 3 -6.31 3.51 8.86
C LEU A 3 -6.21 3.76 10.38
N PHE A 4 -5.13 3.33 11.03
CA PHE A 4 -5.04 3.28 12.49
C PHE A 4 -3.79 3.99 13.05
N SER A 5 -2.81 4.31 12.19
CA SER A 5 -1.59 5.01 12.58
C SER A 5 -1.70 6.51 12.26
N ASN A 6 -2.05 7.33 13.27
CA ASN A 6 -2.20 8.78 13.10
C ASN A 6 -0.88 9.55 12.83
N HIS A 7 0.27 8.89 12.99
CA HIS A 7 1.59 9.51 12.81
C HIS A 7 2.25 9.21 11.46
N ILE A 8 1.67 8.29 10.67
CA ILE A 8 2.22 7.90 9.37
C ILE A 8 1.26 8.40 8.30
N PRO A 9 1.71 9.28 7.38
CA PRO A 9 0.89 9.71 6.25
C PRO A 9 0.40 8.48 5.45
N PRO A 10 -0.90 8.40 5.09
CA PRO A 10 -1.44 7.25 4.35
C PRO A 10 -0.65 6.90 3.08
N GLN A 11 -0.19 7.91 2.34
CA GLN A 11 0.65 7.72 1.15
C GLN A 11 2.02 7.10 1.45
N ALA A 12 2.63 7.42 2.60
CA ALA A 12 3.90 6.80 2.99
C ALA A 12 3.72 5.30 3.26
N ALA A 13 2.67 4.93 3.99
CA ALA A 13 2.34 3.54 4.26
C ALA A 13 1.97 2.74 2.99
N ILE A 14 1.30 3.37 2.00
CA ILE A 14 1.04 2.75 0.69
C ILE A 14 2.35 2.49 -0.05
N ASN A 15 3.24 3.48 -0.12
CA ASN A 15 4.52 3.34 -0.81
C ASN A 15 5.36 2.23 -0.20
N GLU A 16 5.41 2.13 1.13
CA GLU A 16 6.10 1.04 1.81
C GLU A 16 5.48 -0.33 1.49
N ALA A 17 4.14 -0.44 1.49
CA ALA A 17 3.45 -1.67 1.12
C ALA A 17 3.76 -2.09 -0.33
N ILE A 18 3.87 -1.13 -1.26
CA ILE A 18 4.26 -1.39 -2.65
C ILE A 18 5.70 -1.87 -2.74
N GLU A 19 6.64 -1.26 -2.02
CA GLU A 19 8.05 -1.68 -2.02
C GLU A 19 8.23 -3.09 -1.42
N ILE A 20 7.47 -3.42 -0.37
CA ILE A 20 7.43 -4.79 0.18
C ILE A 20 6.88 -5.77 -0.88
N ALA A 21 5.82 -5.39 -1.59
CA ALA A 21 5.23 -6.23 -2.65
C ALA A 21 6.19 -6.45 -3.82
N LYS A 22 7.01 -5.45 -4.19
CA LYS A 22 8.08 -5.60 -5.20
C LYS A 22 9.17 -6.57 -4.74
N ARG A 23 9.53 -6.51 -3.46
CA ARG A 23 10.66 -7.27 -2.91
C ARG A 23 10.35 -8.74 -2.65
N PHE A 24 9.10 -9.05 -2.29
CA PHE A 24 8.73 -10.40 -1.83
C PHE A 24 7.57 -11.02 -2.63
N GLY A 25 6.94 -10.26 -3.51
CA GLY A 25 5.83 -10.72 -4.34
C GLY A 25 6.28 -11.17 -5.73
N THR A 26 5.28 -11.30 -6.60
CA THR A 26 5.45 -11.53 -8.04
C THR A 26 5.44 -10.20 -8.79
N GLU A 27 5.75 -10.20 -10.09
CA GLU A 27 5.72 -8.99 -10.93
C GLU A 27 4.37 -8.25 -10.88
N GLU A 28 3.26 -8.97 -10.68
CA GLU A 28 1.91 -8.39 -10.61
C GLU A 28 1.54 -7.84 -9.21
N SER A 29 2.28 -8.24 -8.16
CA SER A 29 1.94 -7.91 -6.77
C SER A 29 1.94 -6.40 -6.46
N PRO A 30 2.90 -5.58 -6.95
CA PRO A 30 2.91 -4.14 -6.68
C PRO A 30 1.66 -3.43 -7.21
N ARG A 31 1.23 -3.76 -8.43
CA ARG A 31 0.05 -3.18 -9.07
C ARG A 31 -1.22 -3.57 -8.34
N PHE A 32 -1.34 -4.85 -7.96
CA PHE A 32 -2.48 -5.36 -7.21
C PHE A 32 -2.61 -4.66 -5.85
N VAL A 33 -1.53 -4.59 -5.07
CA VAL A 33 -1.51 -3.94 -3.75
C VAL A 33 -1.89 -2.46 -3.86
N ASN A 34 -1.31 -1.73 -4.84
CA ASN A 34 -1.65 -0.34 -5.07
C ASN A 34 -3.16 -0.16 -5.35
N GLY A 35 -3.74 -0.98 -6.23
CA GLY A 35 -5.17 -0.89 -6.58
C GLY A 35 -6.11 -1.17 -5.40
N VAL A 36 -5.78 -2.13 -4.53
CA VAL A 36 -6.57 -2.44 -3.33
C VAL A 36 -6.50 -1.30 -2.32
N LEU A 37 -5.30 -0.81 -2.01
CA LEU A 37 -5.11 0.27 -1.04
C LEU A 37 -5.72 1.59 -1.51
N ASP A 38 -5.63 1.92 -2.80
CA ASP A 38 -6.29 3.09 -3.40
C ASP A 38 -7.81 3.05 -3.19
N ARG A 39 -8.42 1.87 -3.36
CA ARG A 39 -9.87 1.71 -3.21
C ARG A 39 -10.32 1.80 -1.76
N ILE A 40 -9.51 1.34 -0.81
CA ILE A 40 -9.79 1.45 0.63
C ILE A 40 -9.70 2.92 1.08
N LEU A 41 -8.82 3.73 0.49
CA LEU A 41 -8.60 5.12 0.90
C LEU A 41 -9.48 6.15 0.21
N LYS A 42 -9.97 5.85 -1.00
CA LYS A 42 -10.91 6.68 -1.75
C LYS A 42 -12.37 6.35 -1.43
N GLY A 43 -12.60 5.26 -0.69
CA GLY A 43 -13.91 4.76 -0.27
C GLY A 43 -14.42 5.39 1.01
#